data_AF-A0A0P1FW72-F1
#
_entry.id   AF-A0A0P1FW72-F1
#
_cell.length_a   1.000
_cell.length_b   1.000
_cell.length_c   1.000
_cell.angle_alpha   90.00
_cell.angle_beta   90.00
_cell.angle_gamma   90.00
#
_symmetry.space_group_name_H-M   'P 1'
#
loop_
_entity.id
_entity.type
_entity.pdbx_description
1 polymer ?
#
loop_
_entity_poly.entity_id
_entity_poly.type
_entity_poly.pdbx_seq_one_letter_code
_entity_poly.pdbx_strand_id
1 'polypeptide(L)'
;MPNNYDASAIAAKLIDNGYMPIPIPTGQKRPKITGWPTKTFTPRDFAQDNNVGIRTGDRGVGFLDIDIYDQEVVEAVIAEFNRRYENRGPWMQRTGQAPKTGFLFRTEAGAKKRQIALSPSGKAPEGKDEKIEVLLQGQQFIAFGKHPDTQKAYAWGDLDPLDSFLGDVTMLPEIGLKEIDEFLDWAEETFGSPAQKKTSPSRFENSLPLPSSSDFWLNVNDAALSNLDAWVPELLPLATKHSTGAWRVTSAQLGRDLEEDLSIHPEGIQDFGEEITLTPIDLVKQKYALSPKEAAFWLCDRLGVRPKELGWEVSLSAHMINSMQVARTSRFFKASDLLGENIPRREWLVEDWIPMKTVSSLYGDGGTGKSLVALQLAVSVSSERAWLDQPTQHGAVLFISAEDDREELHRRTHQIALATDRSLGEMSQLHLRSLAGEDALLATMQRDGTLNASSLFNEIEKYALDGIRPVSPL
;
A
#
# COMPACT_ATOMS: atom_id res chain seq x y z
N MET A 1 -22.38 10.40 23.01
CA MET A 1 -21.37 9.47 23.54
C MET A 1 -22.05 8.11 23.67
N PRO A 2 -21.40 6.99 23.33
CA PRO A 2 -21.91 5.68 23.73
C PRO A 2 -22.08 5.64 25.26
N ASN A 3 -23.03 4.84 25.76
CA ASN A 3 -23.39 4.79 27.18
C ASN A 3 -22.26 4.36 28.14
N ASN A 4 -21.10 3.96 27.60
CA ASN A 4 -19.93 3.47 28.35
C ASN A 4 -18.67 4.35 28.17
N TYR A 5 -18.80 5.62 27.76
CA TYR A 5 -17.63 6.52 27.67
C TYR A 5 -17.12 6.88 29.07
N ASP A 6 -15.86 6.56 29.33
CA ASP A 6 -15.15 6.92 30.56
C ASP A 6 -13.72 7.34 30.22
N ALA A 7 -13.45 8.64 30.27
CA ALA A 7 -12.14 9.19 29.94
C ALA A 7 -11.03 8.67 30.88
N SER A 8 -11.36 8.34 32.13
CA SER A 8 -10.39 7.80 33.09
C SER A 8 -9.97 6.38 32.71
N ALA A 9 -10.92 5.53 32.35
CA ALA A 9 -10.65 4.16 31.89
C ALA A 9 -9.87 4.15 30.56
N ILE A 10 -10.23 5.05 29.62
CA ILE A 10 -9.50 5.23 28.35
C ILE A 10 -8.05 5.66 28.63
N ALA A 11 -7.85 6.64 29.52
CA ALA A 11 -6.51 7.09 29.89
C ALA A 11 -5.67 5.97 30.52
N ALA A 12 -6.27 5.13 31.37
CA ALA A 12 -5.59 3.97 31.95
C ALA A 12 -5.10 3.02 30.86
N LYS A 13 -5.96 2.68 29.89
CA LYS A 13 -5.60 1.79 28.79
C LYS A 13 -4.52 2.37 27.87
N LEU A 14 -4.57 3.66 27.58
CA LEU A 14 -3.54 4.35 26.80
C LEU A 14 -2.18 4.35 27.51
N ILE A 15 -2.16 4.51 28.83
CA ILE A 15 -0.92 4.44 29.63
C ILE A 15 -0.36 3.03 29.59
N ASP A 16 -1.20 2.00 29.74
CA ASP A 16 -0.78 0.60 29.65
C ASP A 16 -0.17 0.28 28.27
N ASN A 17 -0.74 0.84 27.20
CA ASN A 17 -0.24 0.74 25.83
C ASN A 17 0.93 1.70 25.53
N GLY A 18 1.45 2.41 26.54
CA GLY A 18 2.68 3.20 26.43
C GLY A 18 2.55 4.62 25.90
N TYR A 19 1.33 5.15 25.73
CA TYR A 19 1.06 6.53 25.34
C TYR A 19 1.05 7.50 26.53
N MET A 20 1.10 8.80 26.22
CA MET A 20 0.95 9.89 27.20
C MET A 20 -0.39 10.60 26.97
N PRO A 21 -1.49 10.16 27.63
CA PRO A 21 -2.79 10.79 27.46
C PRO A 21 -2.87 12.15 28.14
N ILE A 22 -3.67 13.06 27.58
CA ILE A 22 -3.89 14.43 28.09
C ILE A 22 -5.39 14.67 28.30
N PRO A 23 -5.82 15.13 29.49
CA PRO A 23 -7.21 15.48 29.75
C PRO A 23 -7.56 16.81 29.07
N ILE A 24 -8.64 16.81 28.29
CA ILE A 24 -9.09 17.96 27.53
C ILE A 24 -10.57 18.21 27.87
N PRO A 25 -10.98 19.44 28.22
CA PRO A 25 -12.38 19.70 28.52
C PRO A 25 -13.30 19.28 27.37
N THR A 26 -14.46 18.74 27.71
CA THR A 26 -15.45 18.21 26.77
C THR A 26 -15.78 19.24 25.68
N GLY A 27 -15.74 18.81 24.42
CA GLY A 27 -16.01 19.71 23.29
C GLY A 27 -14.94 20.80 23.10
N GLN A 28 -13.73 20.63 23.63
CA GLN A 28 -12.57 21.47 23.31
C GLN A 28 -11.54 20.66 22.53
N LYS A 29 -10.71 21.35 21.74
CA LYS A 29 -9.59 20.74 20.97
C LYS A 29 -8.23 20.88 21.65
N ARG A 30 -8.14 21.55 22.80
CA ARG A 30 -6.86 21.83 23.50
C ARG A 30 -7.03 21.76 25.02
N PRO A 31 -6.00 21.28 25.75
CA PRO A 31 -6.01 21.29 27.21
C PRO A 31 -5.98 22.73 27.74
N LYS A 32 -6.71 22.98 28.84
CA LYS A 32 -6.70 24.26 29.57
C LYS A 32 -5.81 24.18 30.81
N ILE A 33 -4.63 23.57 30.67
CA ILE A 33 -3.70 23.29 31.76
C ILE A 33 -2.35 23.91 31.42
N THR A 34 -1.84 24.79 32.29
CA THR A 34 -0.52 25.41 32.11
C THR A 34 0.58 24.35 32.16
N GLY A 35 1.53 24.41 31.22
CA GLY A 35 2.67 23.47 31.17
C GLY A 35 2.31 22.05 30.73
N TRP A 36 1.13 21.84 30.13
CA TRP A 36 0.69 20.51 29.67
C TRP A 36 1.67 19.77 28.74
N PRO A 37 2.49 20.40 27.85
CA PRO A 37 3.33 19.66 26.92
C PRO A 37 4.42 18.81 27.60
N THR A 38 4.75 19.09 28.86
CA THR A 38 5.78 18.36 29.62
C THR A 38 5.22 17.64 30.85
N LYS A 39 3.92 17.78 31.14
CA LYS A 39 3.28 17.23 32.33
C LYS A 39 2.78 15.80 32.08
N THR A 40 3.12 14.86 32.95
CA THR A 40 2.50 13.52 32.93
C THR A 40 1.17 13.54 33.69
N PHE A 41 0.16 12.89 33.13
CA PHE A 41 -1.17 12.74 33.73
C PHE A 41 -1.43 11.28 34.08
N THR A 42 -2.24 11.07 35.10
CA THR A 42 -2.73 9.77 35.56
C THR A 42 -4.23 9.66 35.29
N PRO A 43 -4.84 8.45 35.32
CA PRO A 43 -6.28 8.30 35.12
C PRO A 43 -7.13 9.17 36.07
N ARG A 44 -6.61 9.50 37.25
CA ARG A 44 -7.31 10.34 38.24
C ARG A 44 -7.42 11.81 37.84
N ASP A 45 -6.63 12.25 36.86
CA ASP A 45 -6.64 13.62 36.33
C ASP A 45 -7.75 13.83 35.28
N PHE A 46 -8.48 12.78 34.90
CA PHE A 46 -9.54 12.81 33.89
C PHE A 46 -10.91 12.77 34.56
N ALA A 47 -11.70 13.84 34.36
CA ALA A 47 -13.13 13.79 34.61
C ALA A 47 -13.80 12.88 33.57
N GLN A 48 -14.90 12.23 33.97
CA GLN A 48 -15.56 11.18 33.20
C GLN A 48 -15.87 11.58 31.74
N ASP A 49 -16.23 12.84 31.50
CA ASP A 49 -16.66 13.36 30.20
C ASP A 49 -15.56 14.04 29.39
N ASN A 50 -14.34 14.17 29.93
CA ASN A 50 -13.22 14.79 29.23
C ASN A 50 -12.99 14.17 27.85
N ASN A 51 -12.65 14.98 26.86
CA ASN A 51 -11.95 14.48 25.69
C ASN A 51 -10.55 13.97 26.12
N VAL A 52 -10.06 12.93 25.47
CA VAL A 52 -8.75 12.33 25.71
C VAL A 52 -7.86 12.59 24.50
N GLY A 53 -6.84 13.43 24.69
CA GLY A 53 -5.78 13.63 23.70
C GLY A 53 -4.61 12.68 23.91
N ILE A 54 -3.81 12.45 22.87
CA ILE A 54 -2.51 11.77 22.96
C ILE A 54 -1.43 12.82 22.67
N ARG A 55 -0.43 12.92 23.54
CA ARG A 55 0.72 13.78 23.32
C ARG A 55 1.68 13.15 22.31
N THR A 56 2.13 13.94 21.35
CA THR A 56 3.11 13.53 20.34
C THR A 56 4.53 13.93 20.76
N GLY A 57 5.53 13.18 20.29
CA GLY A 57 6.95 13.29 20.62
C GLY A 57 7.43 12.30 21.67
N ASP A 58 6.59 11.93 22.63
CA ASP A 58 6.92 10.91 23.62
C ASP A 58 7.10 9.56 22.93
N ARG A 59 8.23 8.89 23.19
CA ARG A 59 8.60 7.60 22.54
C ARG A 59 8.56 7.63 21.01
N GLY A 60 8.77 8.81 20.41
CA GLY A 60 8.75 8.99 18.96
C GLY A 60 7.36 9.04 18.34
N VAL A 61 6.28 9.10 19.14
CA VAL A 61 4.90 9.13 18.60
C VAL A 61 4.69 10.37 17.75
N GLY A 62 4.29 10.16 16.50
CA GLY A 62 3.88 11.20 15.56
C GLY A 62 2.44 11.00 15.10
N PHE A 63 1.80 12.08 14.67
CA PHE A 63 0.47 12.02 14.07
C PHE A 63 0.42 12.84 12.78
N LEU A 64 0.08 12.19 11.67
CA LEU A 64 -0.14 12.84 10.38
C LEU A 64 -1.60 13.29 10.33
N ASP A 65 -1.84 14.60 10.37
CA ASP A 65 -3.17 15.22 10.34
C ASP A 65 -3.45 15.76 8.94
N ILE A 66 -4.45 15.17 8.28
CA ILE A 66 -4.89 15.53 6.92
C ILE A 66 -6.14 16.40 7.07
N ASP A 67 -5.93 17.72 7.11
CA ASP A 67 -6.95 18.74 7.35
C ASP A 67 -7.47 19.31 6.02
N ILE A 68 -8.10 18.45 5.22
CA ILE A 68 -8.59 18.72 3.86
C ILE A 68 -10.10 18.45 3.79
N TYR A 69 -10.84 19.30 3.08
CA TYR A 69 -12.30 19.22 2.89
C TYR A 69 -12.72 18.52 1.60
N ASP A 70 -11.83 18.42 0.63
CA ASP A 70 -12.07 17.65 -0.60
C ASP A 70 -11.82 16.15 -0.41
N GLN A 71 -12.85 15.35 -0.65
CA GLN A 71 -12.81 13.90 -0.55
C GLN A 71 -11.81 13.28 -1.53
N GLU A 72 -11.74 13.79 -2.77
CA GLU A 72 -10.86 13.23 -3.81
C GLU A 72 -9.39 13.46 -3.46
N VAL A 73 -9.07 14.65 -2.95
CA VAL A 73 -7.71 14.99 -2.50
C VAL A 73 -7.33 14.15 -1.28
N VAL A 74 -8.23 13.99 -0.31
CA VAL A 74 -7.99 13.12 0.85
C VAL A 74 -7.75 11.68 0.41
N GLU A 75 -8.56 11.13 -0.50
CA GLU A 75 -8.39 9.77 -1.03
C GLU A 75 -7.05 9.60 -1.75
N ALA A 76 -6.62 10.60 -2.53
CA ALA A 76 -5.33 10.58 -3.21
C ALA A 76 -4.14 10.62 -2.22
N VAL A 77 -4.21 11.48 -1.20
CA VAL A 77 -3.18 11.56 -0.15
C VAL A 77 -3.12 10.26 0.67
N ILE A 78 -4.27 9.68 1.03
CA ILE A 78 -4.33 8.38 1.71
C ILE A 78 -3.76 7.27 0.81
N ALA A 79 -4.11 7.28 -0.47
CA ALA A 79 -3.63 6.29 -1.42
C ALA A 79 -2.10 6.31 -1.52
N GLU A 80 -1.51 7.50 -1.64
CA GLU A 80 -0.06 7.67 -1.68
C GLU A 80 0.61 7.33 -0.34
N PHE A 81 0.06 7.79 0.78
CA PHE A 81 0.57 7.48 2.11
C PHE A 81 0.67 5.98 2.30
N ASN A 82 -0.40 5.27 2.01
CA ASN A 82 -0.43 3.84 2.12
C ASN A 82 0.47 3.16 1.08
N ARG A 83 0.55 3.65 -0.17
CA ARG A 83 1.51 3.14 -1.18
C ARG A 83 2.94 3.13 -0.65
N ARG A 84 3.33 4.16 0.11
CA ARG A 84 4.68 4.28 0.69
C ARG A 84 4.87 3.47 1.97
N TYR A 85 3.86 3.39 2.82
CA TYR A 85 4.06 2.98 4.22
C TYR A 85 3.15 1.85 4.73
N GLU A 86 2.14 1.39 3.99
CA GLU A 86 1.13 0.44 4.50
C GLU A 86 1.74 -0.87 5.06
N ASN A 87 2.82 -1.36 4.45
CA ASN A 87 3.47 -2.62 4.84
C ASN A 87 4.38 -2.52 6.07
N ARG A 88 4.43 -1.36 6.75
CA ARG A 88 5.33 -1.12 7.89
C ARG A 88 4.76 -1.46 9.25
N GLY A 89 3.52 -1.96 9.31
CA GLY A 89 2.90 -2.43 10.53
C GLY A 89 1.42 -2.03 10.65
N PRO A 90 0.83 -2.20 11.84
CA PRO A 90 -0.57 -1.89 12.08
C PRO A 90 -0.82 -0.38 12.07
N TRP A 91 -1.48 0.11 11.03
CA TRP A 91 -1.86 1.51 10.89
C TRP A 91 -3.16 1.81 11.65
N MET A 92 -3.12 2.86 12.48
CA MET A 92 -4.31 3.37 13.16
C MET A 92 -4.73 4.68 12.49
N GLN A 93 -5.84 4.62 11.77
CA GLN A 93 -6.45 5.77 11.11
C GLN A 93 -7.58 6.34 11.95
N ARG A 94 -7.57 7.66 12.17
CA ARG A 94 -8.55 8.38 12.98
C ARG A 94 -9.32 9.39 12.16
N THR A 95 -10.64 9.36 12.28
CA THR A 95 -11.56 10.33 11.67
C THR A 95 -12.33 11.10 12.73
N GLY A 96 -12.30 12.43 12.66
CA GLY A 96 -13.12 13.31 13.52
C GLY A 96 -14.26 13.98 12.75
N GLN A 97 -13.93 14.59 11.62
CA GLN A 97 -14.87 15.24 10.72
C GLN A 97 -14.50 14.83 9.29
N ALA A 98 -15.20 13.84 8.74
CA ALA A 98 -14.98 13.43 7.36
C ALA A 98 -15.09 14.63 6.38
N PRO A 99 -14.24 14.71 5.34
CA PRO A 99 -13.25 13.70 4.94
C PRO A 99 -11.92 13.75 5.73
N LYS A 100 -11.71 14.75 6.59
CA LYS A 100 -10.47 14.93 7.37
C LYS A 100 -10.16 13.72 8.22
N THR A 101 -8.91 13.27 8.14
CA THR A 101 -8.43 12.05 8.79
C THR A 101 -7.00 12.23 9.28
N GLY A 102 -6.47 11.27 10.03
CA GLY A 102 -5.04 11.20 10.26
C GLY A 102 -4.54 9.84 10.69
N PHE A 103 -3.22 9.67 10.71
CA PHE A 103 -2.53 8.41 10.95
C PHE A 103 -1.55 8.53 12.12
N LEU A 104 -1.55 7.52 12.98
CA LEU A 104 -0.60 7.40 14.10
C LEU A 104 0.64 6.60 13.67
N PHE A 105 1.83 7.07 14.04
CA PHE A 105 3.10 6.43 13.69
C PHE A 105 4.21 6.72 14.72
N ARG A 106 5.38 6.12 14.52
CA ARG A 106 6.63 6.43 15.24
C ARG A 106 7.70 7.02 14.32
N THR A 107 8.52 7.90 14.87
CA THR A 107 9.64 8.54 14.16
C THR A 107 10.76 8.93 15.14
N GLU A 108 11.83 9.57 14.65
CA GLU A 108 12.93 10.03 15.49
C GLU A 108 12.45 11.01 16.59
N ALA A 109 12.92 10.79 17.82
CA ALA A 109 12.55 11.63 18.96
C ALA A 109 13.09 13.07 18.84
N GLY A 110 12.35 14.04 19.39
CA GLY A 110 12.77 15.44 19.43
C GLY A 110 12.52 16.22 18.13
N ALA A 111 11.93 15.60 17.11
CA ALA A 111 11.55 16.26 15.88
C ALA A 111 10.45 17.32 16.11
N LYS A 112 10.53 18.43 15.37
CA LYS A 112 9.57 19.55 15.46
C LYS A 112 8.42 19.37 14.47
N LYS A 113 7.28 19.97 14.76
CA LYS A 113 6.10 19.98 13.87
C LYS A 113 6.49 20.38 12.43
N ARG A 114 5.99 19.65 11.45
CA ARG A 114 6.10 19.96 10.00
C ARG A 114 4.71 20.19 9.43
N GLN A 115 4.59 20.98 8.38
CA GLN A 115 3.31 21.24 7.72
C GLN A 115 3.50 21.77 6.30
N ILE A 116 2.53 21.52 5.44
CA ILE A 116 2.38 22.16 4.13
C ILE A 116 0.97 22.72 4.00
N ALA A 117 0.82 23.78 3.22
CA ALA A 117 -0.48 24.33 2.84
C ALA A 117 -0.86 23.84 1.45
N LEU A 118 -2.13 23.49 1.25
CA LEU A 118 -2.63 23.07 -0.05
C LEU A 118 -3.28 24.25 -0.78
N SER A 119 -3.34 24.16 -2.10
CA SER A 119 -4.25 24.96 -2.93
C SER A 119 -5.67 24.82 -2.43
N PRO A 120 -6.46 25.90 -2.41
CA PRO A 120 -7.87 25.81 -2.08
C PRO A 120 -8.59 24.85 -3.03
N SER A 121 -9.17 23.76 -2.50
CA SER A 121 -9.98 22.82 -3.29
C SER A 121 -11.33 23.39 -3.73
N GLY A 122 -11.72 24.54 -3.17
CA GLY A 122 -13.07 25.09 -3.31
C GLY A 122 -14.14 24.35 -2.48
N LYS A 123 -13.75 23.31 -1.72
CA LYS A 123 -14.65 22.58 -0.79
C LYS A 123 -14.56 23.09 0.65
N ALA A 124 -13.52 23.85 0.97
CA ALA A 124 -13.34 24.43 2.29
C ALA A 124 -14.40 25.51 2.59
N PRO A 125 -14.96 25.56 3.82
CA PRO A 125 -15.79 26.68 4.25
C PRO A 125 -15.04 28.01 4.17
N GLU A 126 -15.76 29.11 3.99
CA GLU A 126 -15.18 30.44 3.87
C GLU A 126 -14.22 30.76 5.03
N GLY A 127 -13.00 31.19 4.70
CA GLY A 127 -11.95 31.52 5.67
C GLY A 127 -11.28 30.31 6.34
N LYS A 128 -11.42 29.10 5.78
CA LYS A 128 -10.69 27.90 6.21
C LYS A 128 -9.64 27.50 5.19
N ASP A 129 -8.42 27.30 5.67
CA ASP A 129 -7.32 26.77 4.88
C ASP A 129 -7.32 25.24 4.93
N GLU A 130 -6.74 24.62 3.91
CA GLU A 130 -6.48 23.19 3.83
C GLU A 130 -4.98 22.92 3.95
N LYS A 131 -4.63 21.89 4.72
CA LYS A 131 -3.23 21.61 5.06
C LYS A 131 -3.02 20.15 5.44
N ILE A 132 -1.77 19.71 5.32
CA ILE A 132 -1.29 18.48 5.92
C ILE A 132 -0.28 18.87 7.00
N GLU A 133 -0.50 18.40 8.24
CA GLU A 133 0.38 18.67 9.37
C GLU A 133 0.94 17.36 9.93
N VAL A 134 2.21 17.37 10.33
CA VAL A 134 2.84 16.27 11.05
C VAL A 134 3.12 16.74 12.48
N LEU A 135 2.28 16.26 13.40
CA LEU A 135 2.33 16.61 14.81
C LEU A 135 3.39 15.76 15.51
N LEU A 136 4.48 16.41 15.94
CA LEU A 136 5.64 15.79 16.61
C LEU A 136 5.83 16.41 18.00
N GLN A 137 7.06 16.67 18.44
CA GLN A 137 7.35 17.12 19.81
C GLN A 137 6.50 18.30 20.26
N GLY A 138 5.88 18.16 21.43
CA GLY A 138 5.13 19.24 22.09
C GLY A 138 3.75 19.53 21.49
N GLN A 139 3.27 18.69 20.58
CA GLN A 139 1.92 18.75 20.02
C GLN A 139 1.02 17.67 20.65
N GLN A 140 -0.27 17.70 20.30
CA GLN A 140 -1.23 16.65 20.66
C GLN A 140 -2.36 16.63 19.62
N PHE A 141 -3.06 15.50 19.57
CA PHE A 141 -4.34 15.39 18.85
C PHE A 141 -5.39 14.75 19.76
N ILE A 142 -6.67 15.00 19.48
CA ILE A 142 -7.77 14.35 20.20
C ILE A 142 -7.93 12.92 19.67
N ALA A 143 -7.67 11.93 20.52
CA ALA A 143 -7.81 10.52 20.20
C ALA A 143 -9.23 10.03 20.45
N PHE A 144 -9.84 10.42 21.57
CA PHE A 144 -11.19 10.00 21.97
C PHE A 144 -11.99 11.16 22.54
N GLY A 145 -13.32 11.07 22.40
CA GLY A 145 -14.26 12.04 22.95
C GLY A 145 -15.15 12.65 21.89
N LYS A 146 -15.71 13.83 22.16
CA LYS A 146 -16.69 14.51 21.30
C LYS A 146 -16.02 15.64 20.51
N HIS A 147 -16.16 15.60 19.20
CA HIS A 147 -15.71 16.67 18.31
C HIS A 147 -16.61 17.92 18.49
N PRO A 148 -16.04 19.13 18.63
CA PRO A 148 -16.83 20.34 18.89
C PRO A 148 -17.75 20.75 17.75
N ASP A 149 -17.30 20.58 16.50
CA ASP A 149 -18.07 21.07 15.35
C ASP A 149 -19.17 20.06 14.95
N THR A 150 -18.80 18.79 14.73
CA THR A 150 -19.75 17.74 14.33
C THR A 150 -20.63 17.22 15.47
N GLN A 151 -20.25 17.47 16.74
CA GLN A 151 -20.88 16.90 17.93
C GLN A 151 -20.89 15.36 17.96
N LYS A 152 -20.16 14.70 17.04
CA LYS A 152 -19.99 13.24 16.97
C LYS A 152 -18.73 12.82 17.72
N ALA A 153 -18.65 11.54 18.05
CA ALA A 153 -17.44 10.97 18.62
C ALA A 153 -16.34 10.89 17.56
N TYR A 154 -15.08 11.05 17.97
CA TYR A 154 -13.95 10.62 17.14
C TYR A 154 -14.01 9.11 16.94
N ALA A 155 -13.75 8.67 15.71
CA ALA A 155 -13.77 7.26 15.33
C ALA A 155 -12.39 6.84 14.82
N TRP A 156 -12.06 5.58 15.05
CA TRP A 156 -10.90 4.92 14.48
C TRP A 156 -11.37 3.90 13.44
N GLY A 157 -10.47 3.49 12.55
CA GLY A 157 -10.72 2.40 11.59
C GLY A 157 -10.77 1.03 12.28
N ASP A 158 -10.21 0.01 11.64
CA ASP A 158 -10.22 -1.36 12.16
C ASP A 158 -9.37 -1.55 13.43
N LEU A 159 -8.43 -0.64 13.67
CA LEU A 159 -7.56 -0.64 14.85
C LEU A 159 -7.55 0.72 15.53
N ASP A 160 -7.50 0.69 16.86
CA ASP A 160 -7.38 1.88 17.68
C ASP A 160 -6.31 1.75 18.79
N PRO A 161 -5.88 2.87 19.39
CA PRO A 161 -4.86 2.86 20.45
C PRO A 161 -5.26 2.18 21.77
N LEU A 162 -6.51 1.71 21.94
CA LEU A 162 -7.00 0.98 23.11
C LEU A 162 -6.94 -0.54 22.94
N ASP A 163 -6.62 -1.04 21.74
CA ASP A 163 -6.43 -2.48 21.52
C ASP A 163 -5.37 -3.04 22.48
N SER A 164 -5.56 -4.28 22.96
CA SER A 164 -4.71 -4.82 24.03
C SER A 164 -3.35 -5.34 23.57
N PHE A 165 -3.16 -5.54 22.27
CA PHE A 165 -1.92 -6.09 21.72
C PHE A 165 -1.36 -5.18 20.63
N LEU A 166 -2.16 -4.90 19.61
CA LEU A 166 -1.77 -4.08 18.46
C LEU A 166 -1.89 -2.58 18.76
N GLY A 167 -2.55 -2.22 19.86
CA GLY A 167 -2.65 -0.84 20.37
C GLY A 167 -1.35 -0.29 20.94
N ASP A 168 -0.40 -1.15 21.32
CA ASP A 168 0.83 -0.75 22.01
C ASP A 168 1.71 0.19 21.14
N VAL A 169 2.28 1.22 21.77
CA VAL A 169 3.13 2.22 21.10
C VAL A 169 4.32 1.61 20.35
N THR A 170 4.83 0.46 20.79
CA THR A 170 5.95 -0.26 20.15
C THR A 170 5.53 -0.99 18.88
N MET A 171 4.22 -1.20 18.67
CA MET A 171 3.67 -1.79 17.46
C MET A 171 3.42 -0.75 16.37
N LEU A 172 3.52 0.55 16.68
CA LEU A 172 3.31 1.60 15.70
C LEU A 172 4.34 1.53 14.56
N PRO A 173 3.91 1.66 13.30
CA PRO A 173 4.81 1.72 12.16
C PRO A 173 5.80 2.88 12.25
N GLU A 174 7.03 2.66 11.78
CA GLU A 174 8.08 3.68 11.78
C GLU A 174 8.20 4.38 10.41
N ILE A 175 8.22 5.71 10.43
CA ILE A 175 8.53 6.57 9.29
C ILE A 175 9.70 7.48 9.67
N GLY A 176 10.78 7.43 8.89
CA GLY A 176 11.93 8.31 9.11
C GLY A 176 11.64 9.75 8.72
N LEU A 177 12.30 10.72 9.35
CA LEU A 177 12.09 12.15 9.09
C LEU A 177 12.30 12.55 7.62
N LYS A 178 13.27 11.92 6.95
CA LYS A 178 13.51 12.17 5.52
C LYS A 178 12.34 11.71 4.66
N GLU A 179 11.75 10.57 4.99
CA GLU A 179 10.61 10.01 4.25
C GLU A 179 9.36 10.86 4.48
N ILE A 180 9.18 11.37 5.71
CA ILE A 180 8.13 12.36 6.01
C ILE A 180 8.30 13.59 5.13
N ASP A 181 9.52 14.10 4.99
CA ASP A 181 9.80 15.26 4.13
C ASP A 181 9.50 14.95 2.66
N GLU A 182 9.99 13.82 2.13
CA GLU A 182 9.71 13.37 0.77
C GLU A 182 8.20 13.17 0.49
N PHE A 183 7.40 12.83 1.51
CA PHE A 183 5.94 12.71 1.39
C PHE A 183 5.26 14.08 1.37
N LEU A 184 5.71 15.00 2.23
CA LEU A 184 5.19 16.37 2.24
C LEU A 184 5.57 17.13 0.97
N ASP A 185 6.81 16.97 0.48
CA ASP A 185 7.27 17.57 -0.77
C ASP A 185 6.39 17.11 -1.95
N TRP A 186 6.13 15.80 -2.06
CA TRP A 186 5.20 15.27 -3.06
C TRP A 186 3.79 15.86 -2.94
N ALA A 187 3.25 15.97 -1.72
CA ALA A 187 1.91 16.50 -1.51
C ALA A 187 1.83 18.01 -1.83
N GLU A 188 2.89 18.76 -1.56
CA GLU A 188 3.01 20.17 -1.94
C GLU A 188 3.18 20.33 -3.45
N GLU A 189 3.96 19.48 -4.12
CA GLU A 189 4.10 19.48 -5.58
C GLU A 189 2.77 19.12 -6.27
N THR A 190 2.03 18.17 -5.71
CA THR A 190 0.79 17.66 -6.31
C THR A 190 -0.42 18.56 -6.02
N PHE A 191 -0.50 19.12 -4.82
CA PHE A 191 -1.69 19.83 -4.33
C PHE A 191 -1.42 21.20 -3.73
N GLY A 192 -0.18 21.70 -3.70
CA GLY A 192 0.20 22.98 -3.10
C GLY A 192 -0.30 24.21 -3.87
N SER A 193 -0.27 25.37 -3.22
CA SER A 193 -0.58 26.67 -3.84
C SER A 193 0.61 27.22 -4.63
N PRO A 194 0.42 27.79 -5.83
CA PRO A 194 1.48 28.54 -6.49
C PRO A 194 1.65 29.91 -5.81
N ALA A 195 2.47 30.01 -4.74
CA ALA A 195 3.32 31.18 -4.43
C ALA A 195 4.01 31.13 -3.05
N GLN A 196 5.32 30.88 -3.03
CA GLN A 196 6.39 31.86 -2.77
C GLN A 196 7.71 31.07 -2.63
N LYS A 197 8.42 30.89 -3.74
CA LYS A 197 9.81 30.42 -3.75
C LYS A 197 10.66 31.38 -2.91
N LYS A 198 10.82 31.10 -1.62
CA LYS A 198 11.94 31.62 -0.83
C LYS A 198 13.17 30.82 -1.24
N THR A 199 13.87 31.37 -2.21
CA THR A 199 15.22 30.96 -2.57
C THR A 199 16.12 31.09 -1.34
N SER A 200 16.82 30.01 -1.00
CA SER A 200 18.12 30.08 -0.34
C SER A 200 19.01 29.00 -0.92
N PRO A 201 20.29 29.30 -1.19
CA PRO A 201 21.06 28.60 -2.20
C PRO A 201 21.84 27.43 -1.60
N SER A 202 21.71 26.25 -2.18
CA SER A 202 22.75 25.22 -2.08
C SER A 202 22.92 24.57 -3.45
N ARG A 203 23.88 25.07 -4.23
CA ARG A 203 25.17 24.43 -4.44
C ARG A 203 25.02 23.19 -5.33
N PHE A 204 25.02 23.46 -6.63
CA PHE A 204 25.40 22.47 -7.63
C PHE A 204 26.76 21.89 -7.25
N GLU A 205 26.81 20.60 -6.99
CA GLU A 205 28.01 19.80 -7.24
C GLU A 205 27.61 18.35 -7.52
N ASN A 206 27.73 18.03 -8.81
CA ASN A 206 27.91 16.75 -9.46
C ASN A 206 27.86 15.49 -8.58
N SER A 207 26.79 14.72 -8.74
CA SER A 207 26.90 13.29 -8.97
C SER A 207 25.78 12.86 -9.91
N LEU A 208 26.13 12.29 -11.05
CA LEU A 208 25.19 11.54 -11.89
C LEU A 208 24.83 10.24 -11.15
N PRO A 209 23.54 9.88 -11.06
CA PRO A 209 23.15 8.49 -11.00
C PRO A 209 22.44 8.07 -12.30
N LEU A 210 22.68 6.81 -12.65
CA LEU A 210 22.19 6.05 -13.81
C LEU A 210 20.65 6.08 -13.96
N PRO A 211 20.12 5.85 -15.19
CA PRO A 211 18.69 5.92 -15.46
C PRO A 211 17.96 4.75 -14.79
N SER A 212 17.07 5.05 -13.84
CA SER A 212 16.10 4.08 -13.33
C SER A 212 14.75 4.30 -14.02
N SER A 213 14.40 3.36 -14.89
CA SER A 213 13.09 3.21 -15.51
C SER A 213 12.03 2.85 -14.46
N SER A 214 11.01 3.68 -14.23
CA SER A 214 9.70 3.20 -13.70
C SER A 214 8.52 4.18 -13.73
N ASP A 215 8.58 5.35 -14.40
CA ASP A 215 7.43 6.28 -14.40
C ASP A 215 6.79 6.41 -15.79
N PHE A 216 5.73 5.62 -16.02
CA PHE A 216 4.98 5.59 -17.28
C PHE A 216 4.50 6.99 -17.71
N TRP A 217 4.04 7.81 -16.76
CA TRP A 217 3.47 9.11 -17.07
C TRP A 217 4.53 10.11 -17.52
N LEU A 218 5.68 10.09 -16.84
CA LEU A 218 6.84 10.88 -17.24
C LEU A 218 7.35 10.45 -18.62
N ASN A 219 7.48 9.14 -18.84
CA ASN A 219 7.95 8.59 -20.12
C ASN A 219 7.02 8.97 -21.29
N VAL A 220 5.70 9.02 -21.08
CA VAL A 220 4.73 9.47 -22.09
C VAL A 220 4.87 10.96 -22.38
N ASN A 221 5.02 11.80 -21.35
CA ASN A 221 5.23 13.23 -21.52
C ASN A 221 6.54 13.52 -22.26
N ASP A 222 7.64 12.86 -21.90
CA ASP A 222 8.94 13.03 -22.54
C ASP A 222 8.92 12.57 -24.00
N ALA A 223 8.29 11.43 -24.28
CA ALA A 223 8.12 10.94 -25.65
C ALA A 223 7.26 11.89 -26.49
N ALA A 224 6.20 12.46 -25.90
CA ALA A 224 5.32 13.42 -26.57
C ALA A 224 6.01 14.74 -26.88
N LEU A 225 6.78 15.30 -25.94
CA LEU A 225 7.58 16.52 -26.15
C LEU A 225 8.67 16.32 -27.20
N SER A 226 9.26 15.12 -27.26
CA SER A 226 10.26 14.75 -28.26
C SER A 226 9.70 14.58 -29.67
N ASN A 227 8.37 14.50 -29.85
CA ASN A 227 7.72 14.27 -31.14
C ASN A 227 6.39 15.03 -31.28
N LEU A 228 6.46 16.37 -31.18
CA LEU A 228 5.29 17.26 -31.26
C LEU A 228 4.48 17.11 -32.55
N ASP A 229 5.14 16.85 -33.67
CA ASP A 229 4.49 16.76 -34.99
C ASP A 229 3.52 15.57 -35.09
N ALA A 230 3.69 14.55 -34.26
CA ALA A 230 2.86 13.35 -34.27
C ALA A 230 1.45 13.56 -33.70
N TRP A 231 1.25 14.57 -32.83
CA TRP A 231 0.00 14.72 -32.08
C TRP A 231 -0.56 16.14 -32.05
N VAL A 232 0.28 17.18 -32.08
CA VAL A 232 -0.16 18.58 -31.99
C VAL A 232 -1.10 19.01 -33.13
N PRO A 233 -0.84 18.68 -34.42
CA PRO A 233 -1.73 19.08 -35.51
C PRO A 233 -3.14 18.49 -35.40
N GLU A 234 -3.27 17.32 -34.79
CA GLU A 234 -4.57 16.70 -34.58
C GLU A 234 -5.29 17.28 -33.36
N LEU A 235 -4.56 17.47 -32.26
CA LEU A 235 -5.12 18.03 -31.05
C LEU A 235 -5.60 19.48 -31.27
N LEU A 236 -4.81 20.24 -32.02
CA LEU A 236 -5.02 21.67 -32.29
C LEU A 236 -4.82 21.95 -33.79
N PRO A 237 -5.84 21.71 -34.64
CA PRO A 237 -5.74 21.88 -36.10
C PRO A 237 -5.44 23.30 -36.57
N LEU A 238 -5.68 24.30 -35.72
CA LEU A 238 -5.41 25.71 -36.01
C LEU A 238 -4.01 26.16 -35.55
N ALA A 239 -3.23 25.25 -34.94
CA ALA A 239 -1.89 25.54 -34.48
C ALA A 239 -0.93 25.79 -35.65
N THR A 240 -0.07 26.80 -35.50
CA THR A 240 0.99 27.11 -36.46
C THR A 240 2.35 26.75 -35.89
N LYS A 241 3.19 26.10 -36.69
CA LYS A 241 4.57 25.78 -36.31
C LYS A 241 5.49 26.93 -36.66
N HIS A 242 6.23 27.43 -35.68
CA HIS A 242 7.21 28.50 -35.84
C HIS A 242 8.60 27.94 -36.17
N SER A 243 9.48 28.81 -36.68
CA SER A 243 10.86 28.46 -37.04
C SER A 243 11.71 27.93 -35.87
N THR A 244 11.29 28.19 -34.64
CA THR A 244 11.91 27.68 -33.40
C THR A 244 11.50 26.25 -33.05
N GLY A 245 10.60 25.63 -33.82
CA GLY A 245 10.04 24.31 -33.51
C GLY A 245 8.85 24.34 -32.55
N ALA A 246 8.52 25.51 -31.98
CA ALA A 246 7.33 25.69 -31.16
C ALA A 246 6.05 25.69 -32.03
N TRP A 247 5.01 25.02 -31.54
CA TRP A 247 3.65 25.19 -32.03
C TRP A 247 2.92 26.25 -31.21
N ARG A 248 2.21 27.16 -31.88
CA ARG A 248 1.46 28.25 -31.26
C ARG A 248 -0.01 28.21 -31.67
N VAL A 249 -0.90 28.49 -30.73
CA VAL A 249 -2.34 28.62 -30.98
C VAL A 249 -2.86 29.85 -30.29
N THR A 250 -3.56 30.71 -31.01
CA THR A 250 -4.08 31.93 -30.41
C THR A 250 -5.31 31.66 -29.56
N SER A 251 -5.54 32.49 -28.56
CA SER A 251 -6.73 32.40 -27.70
C SER A 251 -8.04 32.45 -28.47
N ALA A 252 -8.12 33.29 -29.51
CA ALA A 252 -9.28 33.33 -30.39
C ALA A 252 -9.52 31.98 -31.11
N GLN A 253 -8.45 31.27 -31.49
CA GLN A 253 -8.55 29.94 -32.12
C GLN A 253 -8.90 28.82 -31.12
N LEU A 254 -8.64 29.04 -29.83
CA LEU A 254 -9.05 28.15 -28.74
C LEU A 254 -10.50 28.42 -28.27
N GLY A 255 -11.16 29.46 -28.78
CA GLY A 255 -12.54 29.82 -28.43
C GLY A 255 -12.66 30.49 -27.07
N ARG A 256 -11.60 31.15 -26.60
CA ARG A 256 -11.53 31.84 -25.30
C ARG A 256 -11.26 33.34 -25.47
N ASP A 257 -11.72 34.14 -24.52
CA ASP A 257 -11.57 35.60 -24.48
C ASP A 257 -10.32 35.99 -23.67
N LEU A 258 -9.15 35.55 -24.13
CA LEU A 258 -7.85 35.83 -23.50
C LEU A 258 -6.90 36.45 -24.55
N GLU A 259 -5.94 37.27 -24.11
CA GLU A 259 -5.02 37.97 -25.02
C GLU A 259 -3.83 37.10 -25.45
N GLU A 260 -3.40 36.14 -24.62
CA GLU A 260 -2.12 35.44 -24.81
C GLU A 260 -2.27 33.99 -25.31
N ASP A 261 -1.31 33.56 -26.12
CA ASP A 261 -1.36 32.31 -26.88
C ASP A 261 -0.95 31.08 -26.05
N LEU A 262 -1.41 29.89 -26.47
CA LEU A 262 -0.84 28.62 -26.02
C LEU A 262 0.43 28.32 -26.80
N SER A 263 1.49 27.89 -26.11
CA SER A 263 2.77 27.50 -26.68
C SER A 263 3.14 26.06 -26.33
N ILE A 264 3.44 25.26 -27.35
CA ILE A 264 3.90 23.89 -27.20
C ILE A 264 5.32 23.80 -27.77
N HIS A 265 6.31 23.65 -26.91
CA HIS A 265 7.73 23.58 -27.27
C HIS A 265 8.33 22.24 -26.79
N PRO A 266 9.38 21.70 -27.42
CA PRO A 266 10.01 20.45 -26.96
C PRO A 266 10.55 20.50 -25.52
N GLU A 267 10.81 21.70 -25.00
CA GLU A 267 11.26 21.90 -23.60
C GLU A 267 10.11 22.14 -22.62
N GLY A 268 8.85 22.19 -23.09
CA GLY A 268 7.68 22.38 -22.24
C GLY A 268 6.50 23.06 -22.93
N ILE A 269 5.32 22.94 -22.31
CA ILE A 269 4.09 23.56 -22.78
C ILE A 269 3.68 24.65 -21.79
N GLN A 270 3.39 25.84 -22.31
CA GLN A 270 2.94 26.97 -21.53
C GLN A 270 1.67 27.54 -22.15
N ASP A 271 0.62 27.64 -21.35
CA ASP A 271 -0.52 28.48 -21.65
C ASP A 271 -0.25 29.87 -21.07
N PHE A 272 0.00 30.85 -21.92
CA PHE A 272 0.27 32.21 -21.46
C PHE A 272 -1.03 32.89 -21.00
N GLY A 273 -2.16 32.60 -21.65
CA GLY A 273 -3.44 33.21 -21.30
C GLY A 273 -3.97 32.81 -19.92
N GLU A 274 -3.71 31.57 -19.50
CA GLU A 274 -4.11 31.06 -18.17
C GLU A 274 -2.94 31.09 -17.16
N GLU A 275 -1.74 31.51 -17.59
CA GLU A 275 -0.50 31.50 -16.79
C GLU A 275 -0.14 30.12 -16.20
N ILE A 276 -0.53 29.02 -16.87
CA ILE A 276 -0.27 27.65 -16.42
C ILE A 276 0.74 26.91 -17.31
N THR A 277 1.63 26.15 -16.68
CA THR A 277 2.48 25.16 -17.36
C THR A 277 1.70 23.86 -17.49
N LEU A 278 1.69 23.28 -18.69
CA LEU A 278 0.98 22.04 -18.98
C LEU A 278 1.96 20.94 -19.36
N THR A 279 1.57 19.69 -19.08
CA THR A 279 2.19 18.53 -19.73
C THR A 279 1.42 18.18 -21.01
N PRO A 280 2.01 17.41 -21.95
CA PRO A 280 1.27 16.84 -23.08
C PRO A 280 0.00 16.10 -22.64
N ILE A 281 0.07 15.31 -21.55
CA ILE A 281 -1.09 14.61 -21.01
C ILE A 281 -2.17 15.59 -20.54
N ASP A 282 -1.81 16.67 -19.83
CA ASP A 282 -2.78 17.67 -19.37
C ASP A 282 -3.46 18.40 -20.52
N LEU A 283 -2.71 18.73 -21.57
CA LEU A 283 -3.27 19.40 -22.73
C LEU A 283 -4.30 18.52 -23.47
N VAL A 284 -4.03 17.21 -23.58
CA VAL A 284 -4.97 16.24 -24.17
C VAL A 284 -6.20 16.03 -23.29
N LYS A 285 -6.00 15.90 -21.96
CA LYS A 285 -7.08 15.80 -20.97
C LYS A 285 -8.04 16.98 -21.09
N GLN A 286 -7.50 18.20 -21.09
CA GLN A 286 -8.30 19.43 -21.15
C GLN A 286 -9.06 19.54 -22.48
N LYS A 287 -8.40 19.23 -23.60
CA LYS A 287 -9.01 19.40 -24.93
C LYS A 287 -10.18 18.43 -25.18
N TYR A 288 -10.05 17.19 -24.72
CA TYR A 288 -11.03 16.12 -25.00
C TYR A 288 -11.86 15.71 -23.77
N ALA A 289 -11.68 16.37 -22.62
CA ALA A 289 -12.29 16.01 -21.35
C ALA A 289 -12.08 14.53 -20.98
N LEU A 290 -10.87 14.03 -21.22
CA LEU A 290 -10.48 12.64 -20.99
C LEU A 290 -9.89 12.44 -19.59
N SER A 291 -9.96 11.21 -19.08
CA SER A 291 -9.17 10.82 -17.91
C SER A 291 -7.66 10.87 -18.23
N PRO A 292 -6.78 10.99 -17.21
CA PRO A 292 -5.33 10.97 -17.44
C PRO A 292 -4.84 9.76 -18.23
N LYS A 293 -5.40 8.58 -17.95
CA LYS A 293 -5.07 7.33 -18.63
C LYS A 293 -5.46 7.35 -20.10
N GLU A 294 -6.67 7.80 -20.42
CA GLU A 294 -7.15 7.90 -21.80
C GLU A 294 -6.31 8.90 -22.59
N ALA A 295 -5.94 10.03 -21.98
CA ALA A 295 -5.07 11.02 -22.60
C ALA A 295 -3.64 10.50 -22.85
N ALA A 296 -3.05 9.78 -21.88
CA ALA A 296 -1.73 9.17 -22.06
C ALA A 296 -1.75 8.07 -23.13
N PHE A 297 -2.83 7.28 -23.21
CA PHE A 297 -2.98 6.25 -24.24
C PHE A 297 -3.22 6.85 -25.62
N TRP A 298 -3.96 7.95 -25.69
CA TRP A 298 -4.14 8.72 -26.92
C TRP A 298 -2.79 9.24 -27.44
N LEU A 299 -1.92 9.75 -26.56
CA LEU A 299 -0.55 10.14 -26.94
C LEU A 299 0.27 8.93 -27.40
N CYS A 300 0.23 7.80 -26.68
CA CYS A 300 0.93 6.57 -27.09
C CYS A 300 0.57 6.13 -28.52
N ASP A 301 -0.73 6.15 -28.85
CA ASP A 301 -1.24 5.79 -30.18
C ASP A 301 -0.65 6.71 -31.27
N ARG A 302 -0.64 8.02 -31.04
CA ARG A 302 -0.11 9.01 -31.99
C ARG A 302 1.40 9.00 -32.12
N LEU A 303 2.10 8.65 -31.04
CA LEU A 303 3.54 8.46 -31.05
C LEU A 303 3.94 7.12 -31.70
N GLY A 304 2.98 6.21 -31.94
CA GLY A 304 3.26 4.87 -32.45
C GLY A 304 3.99 3.97 -31.45
N VAL A 305 3.91 4.28 -30.16
CA VAL A 305 4.60 3.56 -29.07
C VAL A 305 3.57 2.82 -28.23
N ARG A 306 3.84 1.55 -27.91
CA ARG A 306 2.90 0.79 -27.06
C ARG A 306 3.02 1.28 -25.62
N PRO A 307 1.93 1.42 -24.84
CA PRO A 307 2.01 1.86 -23.45
C PRO A 307 3.01 1.05 -22.60
N LYS A 308 3.08 -0.28 -22.83
CA LYS A 308 4.02 -1.17 -22.12
C LYS A 308 5.49 -0.81 -22.35
N GLU A 309 5.83 -0.30 -23.55
CA GLU A 309 7.19 0.11 -23.90
C GLU A 309 7.61 1.39 -23.16
N LEU A 310 6.64 2.19 -22.72
CA LEU A 310 6.85 3.35 -21.86
C LEU A 310 6.70 3.01 -20.37
N GLY A 311 6.56 1.74 -20.00
CA GLY A 311 6.46 1.29 -18.61
C GLY A 311 5.03 1.10 -18.10
N TRP A 312 4.01 1.03 -18.96
CA TRP A 312 2.67 0.64 -18.54
C TRP A 312 2.62 -0.85 -18.19
N GLU A 313 2.55 -1.16 -16.90
CA GLU A 313 2.26 -2.50 -16.42
C GLU A 313 0.74 -2.70 -16.30
N VAL A 314 0.25 -3.79 -16.89
CA VAL A 314 -1.14 -4.20 -16.72
C VAL A 314 -1.28 -4.79 -15.32
N SER A 315 -1.64 -3.95 -14.36
CA SER A 315 -2.31 -4.44 -13.15
C SER A 315 -3.71 -4.87 -13.57
N LEU A 316 -4.01 -6.17 -13.44
CA LEU A 316 -5.37 -6.67 -13.52
C LEU A 316 -6.19 -5.90 -12.48
N SER A 317 -7.08 -5.03 -12.93
CA SER A 317 -7.86 -4.21 -12.02
C SER A 317 -8.74 -5.11 -11.15
N ALA A 318 -8.84 -4.77 -9.86
CA ALA A 318 -9.71 -5.44 -8.89
C ALA A 318 -11.17 -5.59 -9.38
N HIS A 319 -11.61 -4.75 -10.33
CA HIS A 319 -12.92 -4.83 -10.96
C HIS A 319 -13.13 -6.08 -11.83
N MET A 320 -12.07 -6.60 -12.48
CA MET A 320 -12.14 -7.87 -13.22
C MET A 320 -12.02 -9.10 -12.30
N ILE A 321 -11.36 -8.96 -11.16
CA ILE A 321 -11.32 -10.01 -10.12
C ILE A 321 -12.67 -10.11 -9.40
N ASN A 322 -13.33 -8.98 -9.11
CA ASN A 322 -14.64 -8.95 -8.47
C ASN A 322 -15.78 -9.44 -9.38
N SER A 323 -15.68 -9.26 -10.70
CA SER A 323 -16.69 -9.80 -11.64
C SER A 323 -16.61 -11.32 -11.83
N MET A 324 -15.58 -11.98 -11.28
CA MET A 324 -15.44 -13.45 -11.23
C MET A 324 -15.75 -14.06 -9.85
N GLN A 325 -16.20 -13.26 -8.86
CA GLN A 325 -16.81 -13.85 -7.66
C GLN A 325 -18.14 -14.49 -8.06
N VAL A 326 -18.09 -15.80 -8.36
CA VAL A 326 -19.27 -16.66 -8.32
C VAL A 326 -19.90 -16.43 -6.95
N ALA A 327 -21.09 -15.83 -6.92
CA ALA A 327 -21.84 -15.59 -5.69
C ALA A 327 -21.80 -16.87 -4.85
N ARG A 328 -21.22 -16.80 -3.64
CA ARG A 328 -21.03 -17.99 -2.79
C ARG A 328 -22.39 -18.61 -2.53
N THR A 329 -22.65 -19.77 -3.13
CA THR A 329 -23.83 -20.55 -2.81
C THR A 329 -23.65 -21.14 -1.43
N SER A 330 -24.67 -21.00 -0.59
CA SER A 330 -24.72 -21.66 0.72
C SER A 330 -24.51 -23.16 0.55
N ARG A 331 -23.53 -23.72 1.25
CA ARG A 331 -23.27 -25.16 1.31
C ARG A 331 -23.68 -25.78 2.66
N PHE A 332 -24.53 -25.11 3.41
CA PHE A 332 -25.08 -25.68 4.65
C PHE A 332 -26.01 -26.85 4.31
N PHE A 333 -25.80 -27.97 4.97
CA PHE A 333 -26.68 -29.15 4.94
C PHE A 333 -26.95 -29.58 6.39
N LYS A 334 -28.08 -30.25 6.63
CA LYS A 334 -28.38 -30.83 7.93
C LYS A 334 -27.65 -32.15 8.07
N ALA A 335 -27.22 -32.51 9.28
CA ALA A 335 -26.63 -33.83 9.52
C ALA A 335 -27.57 -34.99 9.10
N SER A 336 -28.89 -34.79 9.18
CA SER A 336 -29.90 -35.75 8.72
C SER A 336 -29.92 -35.96 7.21
N ASP A 337 -29.41 -35.00 6.42
CA ASP A 337 -29.38 -35.10 4.96
C ASP A 337 -28.39 -36.19 4.50
N LEU A 338 -27.43 -36.54 5.35
CA LEU A 338 -26.46 -37.62 5.11
C LEU A 338 -27.04 -39.04 5.34
N LEU A 339 -28.29 -39.16 5.80
CA LEU A 339 -28.89 -40.46 6.08
C LEU A 339 -29.05 -41.26 4.78
N GLY A 340 -28.33 -42.38 4.67
CA GLY A 340 -28.36 -43.25 3.49
C GLY A 340 -27.27 -42.92 2.46
N GLU A 341 -26.46 -41.89 2.67
CA GLU A 341 -25.26 -41.67 1.87
C GLU A 341 -24.15 -42.66 2.25
N ASN A 342 -23.35 -43.06 1.27
CA ASN A 342 -22.15 -43.86 1.53
C ASN A 342 -21.13 -43.02 2.29
N ILE A 343 -20.55 -43.57 3.35
CA ILE A 343 -19.48 -42.91 4.09
C ILE A 343 -18.25 -42.82 3.17
N PRO A 344 -17.80 -41.61 2.78
CA PRO A 344 -16.68 -41.46 1.87
C PRO A 344 -15.40 -41.96 2.54
N ARG A 345 -14.62 -42.78 1.83
CA ARG A 345 -13.30 -43.21 2.29
C ARG A 345 -12.34 -42.02 2.24
N ARG A 346 -11.54 -41.85 3.29
CA ARG A 346 -10.46 -40.86 3.30
C ARG A 346 -9.31 -41.35 2.40
N GLU A 347 -8.85 -40.46 1.52
CA GLU A 347 -7.65 -40.66 0.72
C GLU A 347 -6.42 -40.18 1.50
N TRP A 348 -5.35 -40.97 1.51
CA TRP A 348 -4.14 -40.71 2.28
C TRP A 348 -2.90 -40.65 1.37
N LEU A 349 -2.04 -39.65 1.59
CA LEU A 349 -0.70 -39.60 1.02
C LEU A 349 0.22 -40.55 1.78
N VAL A 350 0.09 -40.54 3.11
CA VAL A 350 0.68 -41.48 4.07
C VAL A 350 -0.43 -41.91 5.00
N GLU A 351 -0.71 -43.22 5.06
CA GLU A 351 -1.83 -43.79 5.82
C GLU A 351 -1.79 -43.32 7.28
N ASP A 352 -2.93 -42.88 7.82
CA ASP A 352 -3.11 -42.35 9.18
C ASP A 352 -2.29 -41.12 9.58
N TRP A 353 -1.44 -40.57 8.69
CA TRP A 353 -0.56 -39.44 9.00
C TRP A 353 -0.89 -38.20 8.16
N ILE A 354 -0.98 -38.34 6.83
CA ILE A 354 -1.10 -37.19 5.92
C ILE A 354 -2.28 -37.42 4.97
N PRO A 355 -3.44 -36.79 5.21
CA PRO A 355 -4.60 -36.93 4.33
C PRO A 355 -4.39 -36.18 3.01
N MET A 356 -4.87 -36.75 1.91
CA MET A 356 -4.96 -36.04 0.63
C MET A 356 -6.11 -35.03 0.64
N LYS A 357 -6.08 -34.10 -0.34
CA LYS A 357 -7.13 -33.08 -0.56
C LYS A 357 -7.36 -32.15 0.65
N THR A 358 -6.39 -32.07 1.55
CA THR A 358 -6.45 -31.31 2.80
C THR A 358 -5.10 -30.62 3.03
N VAL A 359 -5.12 -29.40 3.57
CA VAL A 359 -3.89 -28.71 4.00
C VAL A 359 -3.42 -29.32 5.32
N SER A 360 -2.17 -29.78 5.36
CA SER A 360 -1.53 -30.36 6.55
C SER A 360 -0.44 -29.43 7.08
N SER A 361 -0.34 -29.28 8.40
CA SER A 361 0.70 -28.47 9.05
C SER A 361 1.60 -29.35 9.93
N LEU A 362 2.91 -29.24 9.73
CA LEU A 362 3.93 -29.88 10.57
C LEU A 362 4.55 -28.83 11.49
N TYR A 363 4.41 -29.01 12.81
CA TYR A 363 4.86 -28.05 13.82
C TYR A 363 5.76 -28.71 14.87
N GLY A 364 6.54 -27.90 15.59
CA GLY A 364 7.55 -28.34 16.55
C GLY A 364 8.66 -27.31 16.72
N ASP A 365 9.51 -27.47 17.74
CA ASP A 365 10.52 -26.49 18.12
C ASP A 365 11.54 -26.21 17.00
N GLY A 366 12.22 -25.06 17.04
CA GLY A 366 13.31 -24.74 16.11
C GLY A 366 14.42 -25.81 16.14
N GLY A 367 15.02 -26.11 14.98
CA GLY A 367 16.14 -27.08 14.90
C GLY A 367 15.77 -28.57 15.05
N THR A 368 14.49 -28.92 15.22
CA THR A 368 14.01 -30.30 15.39
C THR A 368 13.92 -31.12 14.10
N GLY A 369 14.22 -30.53 12.93
CA GLY A 369 14.23 -31.24 11.66
C GLY A 369 12.90 -31.28 10.89
N LYS A 370 11.96 -30.36 11.15
CA LYS A 370 10.66 -30.27 10.44
C LYS A 370 10.82 -30.17 8.92
N SER A 371 11.60 -29.20 8.44
CA SER A 371 11.85 -29.01 7.01
C SER A 371 12.60 -30.19 6.41
N LEU A 372 13.47 -30.84 7.21
CA LEU A 372 14.19 -32.04 6.80
C LEU A 372 13.23 -33.23 6.60
N VAL A 373 12.33 -33.49 7.54
CA VAL A 373 11.38 -34.61 7.41
C VAL A 373 10.35 -34.36 6.31
N ALA A 374 9.98 -33.10 6.08
CA ALA A 374 9.15 -32.70 4.93
C ALA A 374 9.88 -32.91 3.59
N LEU A 375 11.17 -32.58 3.50
CA LEU A 375 11.98 -32.85 2.31
C LEU A 375 12.18 -34.36 2.08
N GLN A 376 12.33 -35.16 3.16
CA GLN A 376 12.35 -36.63 3.06
C GLN A 376 11.04 -37.18 2.49
N LEU A 377 9.90 -36.64 2.90
CA LEU A 377 8.60 -37.02 2.34
C LEU A 377 8.54 -36.65 0.85
N ALA A 378 8.97 -35.45 0.48
CA ALA A 378 9.01 -35.01 -0.91
C ALA A 378 9.82 -35.97 -1.80
N VAL A 379 11.02 -36.35 -1.34
CA VAL A 379 11.86 -37.35 -2.03
C VAL A 379 11.17 -38.71 -2.12
N SER A 380 10.54 -39.17 -1.03
CA SER A 380 9.87 -40.48 -0.99
C SER A 380 8.71 -40.55 -2.00
N VAL A 381 7.88 -39.52 -2.02
CA VAL A 381 6.75 -39.37 -2.96
C VAL A 381 7.21 -39.25 -4.40
N SER A 382 8.34 -38.58 -4.68
CA SER A 382 8.84 -38.40 -6.05
C SER A 382 9.70 -39.55 -6.57
N SER A 383 10.09 -40.51 -5.72
CA SER A 383 11.04 -41.59 -6.07
C SER A 383 10.58 -43.01 -5.71
N GLU A 384 9.29 -43.15 -5.41
CA GLU A 384 8.62 -44.42 -5.07
C GLU A 384 9.30 -45.14 -3.88
N ARG A 385 9.54 -44.40 -2.80
CA ARG A 385 10.14 -44.95 -1.57
C ARG A 385 9.20 -44.78 -0.37
N ALA A 386 9.40 -45.63 0.63
CA ALA A 386 8.73 -45.46 1.91
C ALA A 386 9.30 -44.24 2.64
N TRP A 387 8.44 -43.55 3.39
CA TRP A 387 8.82 -42.46 4.28
C TRP A 387 8.60 -42.90 5.72
N LEU A 388 9.66 -42.90 6.54
CA LEU A 388 9.60 -43.40 7.92
C LEU A 388 8.98 -44.80 8.04
N ASP A 389 9.41 -45.71 7.15
CA ASP A 389 8.88 -47.07 7.00
C ASP A 389 7.38 -47.17 6.65
N GLN A 390 6.74 -46.05 6.28
CA GLN A 390 5.37 -46.00 5.79
C GLN A 390 5.33 -45.92 4.26
N PRO A 391 4.46 -46.70 3.59
CA PRO A 391 4.19 -46.51 2.17
C PRO A 391 3.65 -45.11 1.87
N THR A 392 4.08 -44.53 0.76
CA THR A 392 3.56 -43.24 0.27
C THR A 392 2.91 -43.41 -1.09
N GLN A 393 1.92 -42.56 -1.41
CA GLN A 393 1.50 -42.39 -2.81
C GLN A 393 2.64 -41.78 -3.63
N HIS A 394 2.69 -42.07 -4.93
CA HIS A 394 3.74 -41.58 -5.83
C HIS A 394 3.23 -40.46 -6.75
N GLY A 395 4.06 -39.44 -6.95
CA GLY A 395 3.90 -38.47 -8.03
C GLY A 395 4.73 -37.20 -7.86
N ALA A 396 4.35 -36.16 -8.60
CA ALA A 396 5.12 -34.93 -8.67
C ALA A 396 4.99 -34.09 -7.40
N VAL A 397 6.12 -33.55 -6.94
CA VAL A 397 6.23 -32.75 -5.72
C VAL A 397 6.89 -31.43 -6.03
N LEU A 398 6.26 -30.33 -5.59
CA LEU A 398 6.87 -29.02 -5.51
C LEU A 398 7.26 -28.73 -4.06
N PHE A 399 8.55 -28.62 -3.78
CA PHE A 399 9.08 -28.23 -2.48
C PHE A 399 9.66 -26.82 -2.57
N ILE A 400 9.07 -25.90 -1.81
CA ILE A 400 9.47 -24.49 -1.76
C ILE A 400 10.02 -24.19 -0.37
N SER A 401 11.26 -23.70 -0.30
CA SER A 401 11.93 -23.35 0.96
C SER A 401 12.25 -21.86 0.99
N ALA A 402 11.87 -21.17 2.07
CA ALA A 402 12.26 -19.79 2.32
C ALA A 402 13.59 -19.67 3.08
N GLU A 403 14.04 -20.75 3.72
CA GLU A 403 15.23 -20.76 4.59
C GLU A 403 16.48 -21.27 3.88
N ASP A 404 16.34 -22.29 3.03
CA ASP A 404 17.46 -22.97 2.41
C ASP A 404 17.75 -22.40 1.01
N ASP A 405 19.01 -22.02 0.78
CA ASP A 405 19.49 -21.65 -0.55
C ASP A 405 19.59 -22.87 -1.49
N ARG A 406 19.86 -22.61 -2.77
CA ARG A 406 20.00 -23.67 -3.79
C ARG A 406 21.08 -24.70 -3.44
N GLU A 407 22.20 -24.28 -2.85
CA GLU A 407 23.29 -25.20 -2.52
C GLU A 407 22.93 -26.09 -1.34
N GLU A 408 22.25 -25.54 -0.34
CA GLU A 408 21.79 -26.29 0.82
C GLU A 408 20.68 -27.27 0.46
N LEU A 409 19.72 -26.86 -0.36
CA LEU A 409 18.73 -27.76 -0.92
C LEU A 409 19.39 -28.90 -1.70
N HIS A 410 20.44 -28.62 -2.47
CA HIS A 410 21.19 -29.65 -3.19
C HIS A 410 21.89 -30.62 -2.22
N ARG A 411 22.62 -30.12 -1.21
CA ARG A 411 23.29 -30.95 -0.20
C ARG A 411 22.32 -31.87 0.54
N ARG A 412 21.20 -31.33 1.02
CA ARG A 412 20.19 -32.09 1.76
C ARG A 412 19.49 -33.12 0.89
N THR A 413 19.07 -32.74 -0.30
CA THR A 413 18.40 -33.66 -1.23
C THR A 413 19.35 -34.80 -1.61
N HIS A 414 20.62 -34.51 -1.85
CA HIS A 414 21.63 -35.53 -2.12
C HIS A 414 21.81 -36.51 -0.95
N GLN A 415 21.90 -36.01 0.28
CA GLN A 415 22.00 -36.87 1.47
C GLN A 415 20.78 -37.78 1.65
N ILE A 416 19.58 -37.25 1.42
CA ILE A 416 18.33 -38.02 1.50
C ILE A 416 18.27 -39.07 0.38
N ALA A 417 18.68 -38.71 -0.84
CA ALA A 417 18.76 -39.65 -1.96
C ALA A 417 19.65 -40.84 -1.62
N LEU A 418 20.85 -40.59 -1.08
CA LEU A 418 21.76 -41.65 -0.66
C LEU A 418 21.16 -42.52 0.45
N ALA A 419 20.50 -41.90 1.44
CA ALA A 419 19.86 -42.63 2.53
C ALA A 419 18.67 -43.49 2.07
N THR A 420 18.08 -43.18 0.91
CA THR A 420 16.94 -43.90 0.32
C THR A 420 17.34 -44.80 -0.85
N ASP A 421 18.65 -45.04 -1.05
CA ASP A 421 19.19 -45.83 -2.15
C ASP A 421 18.65 -45.36 -3.52
N ARG A 422 18.78 -44.05 -3.74
CA ARG A 422 18.39 -43.32 -4.95
C ARG A 422 19.46 -42.32 -5.36
N SER A 423 19.40 -41.89 -6.61
CA SER A 423 20.22 -40.83 -7.17
C SER A 423 19.37 -39.61 -7.53
N LEU A 424 19.98 -38.42 -7.58
CA LEU A 424 19.28 -37.19 -7.99
C LEU A 424 18.71 -37.29 -9.42
N GLY A 425 19.33 -38.08 -10.30
CA GLY A 425 18.85 -38.29 -11.67
C GLY A 425 17.51 -39.02 -11.76
N GLU A 426 17.12 -39.75 -10.71
CA GLU A 426 15.85 -40.46 -10.63
C GLU A 426 14.71 -39.58 -10.08
N MET A 427 15.01 -38.35 -9.63
CA MET A 427 14.06 -37.45 -8.98
C MET A 427 13.49 -36.41 -9.96
N SER A 428 13.16 -36.83 -11.18
CA SER A 428 12.64 -35.93 -12.22
C SER A 428 11.27 -35.31 -11.87
N GLN A 429 10.56 -35.91 -10.92
CA GLN A 429 9.28 -35.44 -10.38
C GLN A 429 9.42 -34.57 -9.12
N LEU A 430 10.65 -34.34 -8.63
CA LEU A 430 10.92 -33.45 -7.50
C LEU A 430 11.36 -32.08 -7.99
N HIS A 431 10.51 -31.09 -7.80
CA HIS A 431 10.76 -29.70 -8.15
C HIS A 431 11.13 -28.93 -6.88
N LEU A 432 12.29 -28.29 -6.88
CA LEU A 432 12.80 -27.53 -5.73
C LEU A 432 12.86 -26.04 -6.07
N ARG A 433 12.32 -25.19 -5.19
CA ARG A 433 12.43 -23.73 -5.26
C ARG A 433 13.01 -23.19 -3.95
N SER A 434 14.22 -22.63 -4.01
CA SER A 434 14.80 -21.84 -2.93
C SER A 434 14.31 -20.41 -3.06
N LEU A 435 13.79 -19.82 -1.99
CA LEU A 435 13.46 -18.39 -1.88
C LEU A 435 14.40 -17.68 -0.88
N ALA A 436 15.50 -18.33 -0.49
CA ALA A 436 16.48 -17.72 0.40
C ALA A 436 17.06 -16.44 -0.24
N GLY A 437 16.89 -15.31 0.44
CA GLY A 437 17.29 -13.99 -0.06
C GLY A 437 16.29 -13.34 -1.02
N GLU A 438 15.11 -13.94 -1.22
CA GLU A 438 14.01 -13.41 -2.03
C GLU A 438 12.78 -13.07 -1.16
N ASP A 439 11.85 -12.30 -1.70
CA ASP A 439 10.54 -12.09 -1.07
C ASP A 439 9.67 -13.36 -1.23
N ALA A 440 9.34 -13.99 -0.11
CA ALA A 440 8.60 -15.25 -0.07
C ALA A 440 7.07 -15.09 0.08
N LEU A 441 6.53 -13.87 -0.04
CA LEU A 441 5.09 -13.62 0.05
C LEU A 441 4.35 -14.23 -1.15
N LEU A 442 3.37 -15.10 -0.88
CA LEU A 442 2.48 -15.67 -1.90
C LEU A 442 1.21 -14.82 -2.15
N ALA A 443 0.81 -14.02 -1.17
CA ALA A 443 -0.28 -13.10 -1.34
C ALA A 443 -0.04 -11.86 -0.49
N THR A 444 -0.48 -10.73 -0.99
CA THR A 444 -0.51 -9.47 -0.26
C THR A 444 -1.95 -9.18 0.09
N MET A 445 -2.20 -8.95 1.37
CA MET A 445 -3.52 -8.54 1.83
C MET A 445 -3.73 -7.07 1.48
N GLN A 446 -4.79 -6.81 0.71
CA GLN A 446 -5.25 -5.48 0.38
C GLN A 446 -6.05 -4.90 1.56
N ARG A 447 -6.23 -3.58 1.52
CA ARG A 447 -6.89 -2.80 2.58
C ARG A 447 -8.34 -3.19 2.85
N ASP A 448 -9.02 -3.84 1.90
CA ASP A 448 -10.39 -4.34 2.03
C ASP A 448 -10.47 -5.80 2.53
N GLY A 449 -9.34 -6.36 2.96
CA GLY A 449 -9.22 -7.75 3.39
C GLY A 449 -9.16 -8.76 2.24
N THR A 450 -9.16 -8.31 0.98
CA THR A 450 -8.93 -9.19 -0.16
C THR A 450 -7.45 -9.59 -0.23
N LEU A 451 -7.18 -10.84 -0.60
CA LEU A 451 -5.82 -11.31 -0.85
C LEU A 451 -5.54 -11.19 -2.34
N ASN A 452 -4.54 -10.39 -2.71
CA ASN A 452 -4.02 -10.36 -4.07
C ASN A 452 -2.84 -11.33 -4.18
N ALA A 453 -2.86 -12.17 -5.21
CA ALA A 453 -1.74 -13.03 -5.54
C ALA A 453 -0.49 -12.17 -5.81
N SER A 454 0.65 -12.57 -5.24
CA SER A 454 1.94 -11.94 -5.55
C SER A 454 2.45 -12.39 -6.92
N SER A 455 3.49 -11.71 -7.42
CA SER A 455 4.25 -12.19 -8.58
C SER A 455 4.78 -13.62 -8.38
N LEU A 456 5.26 -13.94 -7.18
CA LEU A 456 5.72 -15.26 -6.81
C LEU A 456 4.61 -16.31 -6.87
N PHE A 457 3.40 -16.00 -6.39
CA PHE A 457 2.27 -16.93 -6.53
C PHE A 457 1.92 -17.19 -7.99
N ASN A 458 1.88 -16.15 -8.82
CA ASN A 458 1.61 -16.31 -10.25
C ASN A 458 2.71 -17.12 -10.96
N GLU A 459 3.98 -16.97 -10.55
CA GLU A 459 5.10 -17.80 -11.02
C GLU A 459 4.89 -19.28 -10.64
N ILE A 460 4.60 -19.55 -9.36
CA ILE A 460 4.39 -20.90 -8.84
C ILE A 460 3.16 -21.55 -9.49
N GLU A 461 2.05 -20.82 -9.58
CA GLU A 461 0.81 -21.29 -10.20
C GLU A 461 1.06 -21.67 -11.66
N LYS A 462 1.71 -20.78 -12.42
CA LYS A 462 2.06 -21.07 -13.82
C LYS A 462 2.95 -22.30 -13.92
N TYR A 463 4.02 -22.39 -13.12
CA TYR A 463 4.93 -23.54 -13.13
C TYR A 463 4.22 -24.85 -12.78
N ALA A 464 3.33 -24.81 -11.77
CA ALA A 464 2.55 -25.97 -11.36
C ALA A 464 1.56 -26.40 -12.45
N LEU A 465 0.82 -25.47 -13.06
CA LEU A 465 -0.15 -25.75 -14.13
C LEU A 465 0.52 -26.25 -15.41
N ASP A 466 1.71 -25.75 -15.75
CA ASP A 466 2.42 -26.10 -16.98
C ASP A 466 3.09 -27.48 -16.90
N GLY A 467 3.38 -28.02 -15.70
CA GLY A 467 4.25 -29.20 -15.58
C GLY A 467 4.08 -30.12 -14.38
N ILE A 468 3.34 -29.74 -13.33
CA ILE A 468 3.23 -30.53 -12.10
C ILE A 468 1.79 -31.04 -11.96
N ARG A 469 1.57 -32.29 -12.36
CA ARG A 469 0.25 -32.92 -12.21
C ARG A 469 0.16 -33.62 -10.85
N PRO A 470 -0.90 -33.39 -10.06
CA PRO A 470 -1.13 -34.14 -8.83
C PRO A 470 -1.23 -35.64 -9.09
N VAL A 471 -0.92 -36.44 -8.07
CA VAL A 471 -1.12 -37.89 -8.07
C VAL A 471 -2.57 -38.18 -8.46
N SER A 472 -2.78 -38.79 -9.62
CA SER A 472 -4.10 -39.33 -9.99
C SER A 472 -4.39 -40.50 -9.04
N PRO A 473 -5.57 -40.55 -8.40
CA PRO A 473 -5.95 -41.73 -7.65
C PRO A 473 -6.04 -42.94 -8.60
N LEU A 474 -5.52 -44.08 -8.16
CA LEU A 474 -5.71 -45.39 -8.81
C LEU A 474 -7.17 -45.82 -8.79
#